data_AF-A0A7Z8VGN9-F1
#
_entry.id   AF-A0A7Z8VGN9-F1
#
_cell.length_a   1.000
_cell.length_b   1.000
_cell.length_c   1.000
_cell.angle_alpha   90.00
_cell.angle_beta   90.00
_cell.angle_gamma   90.00
#
_symmetry.space_group_name_H-M   'P 1'
#
loop_
_entity.id
_entity.type
_entity.pdbx_description
1 polymer ?
#
loop_
_entity_poly.entity_id
_entity_poly.type
_entity_poly.pdbx_seq_one_letter_code
_entity_poly.pdbx_strand_id
1 'polypeptide(L)'
;MKNYGGHSDLEQANRYLEYFISNIAERELKIQSLFEQTFQFIEEPKNWKCIEHFANYLLKNGQSTISCEEASTVLEQFLVT
;
A
#
# COMPACT_ATOMS: atom_id res chain seq x y z
N MET A 1 15.06 -1.27 -5.24
CA MET A 1 14.25 -2.31 -4.55
C MET A 1 14.80 -2.77 -3.18
N LYS A 2 15.94 -2.28 -2.67
CA LYS A 2 16.50 -2.74 -1.38
C LYS A 2 15.87 -2.12 -0.12
N ASN A 3 14.93 -1.18 -0.27
CA ASN A 3 14.47 -0.33 0.83
C ASN A 3 12.94 -0.33 1.06
N TYR A 4 12.17 -1.15 0.32
CA TYR A 4 10.71 -1.16 0.38
C TYR A 4 10.21 -2.57 0.61
N GLY A 5 9.88 -2.89 1.87
CA GLY A 5 9.50 -4.23 2.30
C GLY A 5 10.71 -5.18 2.37
N GLY A 6 10.75 -6.00 3.41
CA GLY A 6 11.72 -7.07 3.48
C GLY A 6 11.45 -8.12 2.38
N HIS A 7 12.40 -9.05 2.18
CA HIS A 7 12.18 -10.20 1.30
C HIS A 7 10.85 -10.93 1.58
N SER A 8 10.45 -10.98 2.85
CA SER A 8 9.18 -11.57 3.31
C SER A 8 7.94 -10.88 2.72
N ASP A 9 7.95 -9.54 2.59
CA ASP A 9 6.79 -8.79 2.07
C ASP A 9 6.63 -9.02 0.56
N LEU A 10 7.75 -9.08 -0.16
CA LEU A 10 7.80 -9.43 -1.58
C LEU A 10 7.32 -10.85 -1.84
N GLU A 11 7.70 -11.80 -0.99
CA GLU A 11 7.24 -13.19 -1.08
C GLU A 11 5.74 -13.30 -0.82
N GLN A 12 5.22 -12.56 0.17
CA GLN A 12 3.79 -12.48 0.46
C GLN A 12 3.00 -11.95 -0.74
N ALA A 13 3.45 -10.84 -1.34
CA ALA A 13 2.81 -10.25 -2.51
C ALA A 13 2.84 -11.20 -3.72
N ASN A 14 3.98 -11.88 -3.95
CA ASN A 14 4.10 -12.91 -4.98
C ASN A 14 3.10 -14.06 -4.78
N ARG A 15 3.02 -14.61 -3.57
CA ARG A 15 2.06 -15.68 -3.23
C ARG A 15 0.61 -15.26 -3.48
N TYR A 16 0.27 -14.00 -3.23
CA TYR A 16 -1.07 -13.50 -3.54
C TYR A 16 -1.32 -13.41 -5.05
N LEU A 17 -0.33 -12.98 -5.83
CA LEU A 17 -0.45 -12.89 -7.28
C LEU A 17 -0.52 -14.26 -7.99
N GLU A 18 0.00 -15.32 -7.37
CA GLU A 18 -0.09 -16.69 -7.89
C GLU A 18 -1.54 -17.16 -8.11
N TYR A 19 -2.49 -16.67 -7.32
CA TYR A 19 -3.92 -16.97 -7.50
C TYR A 19 -4.50 -16.38 -8.80
N PHE A 20 -3.87 -15.36 -9.37
CA PHE A 20 -4.41 -14.61 -10.52
C PHE A 20 -3.57 -14.75 -11.79
N ILE A 21 -2.26 -14.97 -11.65
CA ILE A 21 -1.30 -14.98 -12.75
C ILE A 21 -0.42 -16.23 -12.59
N SER A 22 -0.67 -17.26 -13.39
CA SER A 22 0.06 -18.53 -13.29
C SER A 22 1.50 -18.44 -13.81
N ASN A 23 1.77 -17.55 -14.77
CA ASN A 23 3.09 -17.35 -15.36
C ASN A 23 4.00 -16.52 -14.42
N ILE A 24 5.15 -17.07 -14.03
CA ILE A 24 6.10 -16.42 -13.14
C ILE A 24 6.68 -15.13 -13.72
N ALA A 25 7.00 -15.10 -15.01
CA ALA A 25 7.57 -13.92 -15.65
C ALA A 25 6.57 -12.75 -15.69
N GLU A 26 5.29 -13.06 -15.92
CA GLU A 26 4.22 -12.05 -15.88
C GLU A 26 3.99 -11.52 -14.45
N ARG A 27 4.12 -12.38 -13.42
CA ARG A 27 4.07 -11.94 -12.02
C ARG A 27 5.22 -10.99 -11.68
N GLU A 28 6.44 -11.31 -12.09
CA GLU A 28 7.60 -10.45 -11.86
C GLU A 28 7.41 -9.06 -12.49
N LEU A 29 6.94 -9.01 -13.74
CA LEU A 29 6.60 -7.75 -14.41
C LEU A 29 5.48 -7.00 -13.68
N LYS A 30 4.46 -7.71 -13.18
CA LYS A 30 3.37 -7.10 -12.43
C LYS A 30 3.85 -6.50 -11.11
N ILE A 31 4.73 -7.20 -10.38
CA ILE A 31 5.32 -6.68 -9.15
C ILE A 31 6.14 -5.43 -9.44
N GLN A 32 6.99 -5.45 -10.45
CA GLN A 32 7.76 -4.27 -10.83
C GLN A 32 6.84 -3.07 -11.12
N SER A 33 5.78 -3.28 -11.91
CA SER A 33 4.81 -2.23 -12.22
C SER A 33 4.08 -1.70 -10.97
N LEU A 34 3.74 -2.58 -10.03
CA LEU A 34 3.13 -2.17 -8.76
C LEU A 34 4.09 -1.34 -7.90
N PHE A 35 5.39 -1.68 -7.90
CA PHE A 35 6.41 -0.87 -7.22
C PHE A 35 6.54 0.52 -7.82
N GLU A 36 6.60 0.62 -9.15
CA GLU A 36 6.68 1.89 -9.85
C GLU A 36 5.46 2.77 -9.55
N GLN A 37 4.25 2.21 -9.61
CA GLN A 37 3.01 2.91 -9.26
C GLN A 37 2.98 3.35 -7.78
N THR A 38 3.42 2.48 -6.87
CA THR A 38 3.48 2.81 -5.44
C THR A 38 4.49 3.93 -5.19
N PHE A 39 5.64 3.89 -5.86
CA PHE A 39 6.66 4.95 -5.74
C PHE A 39 6.12 6.29 -6.23
N GLN A 40 5.50 6.32 -7.40
CA GLN A 40 4.85 7.54 -7.92
C GLN A 40 3.74 8.05 -6.99
N PHE A 41 2.98 7.14 -6.38
CA PHE A 41 1.93 7.50 -5.43
C PHE A 41 2.50 8.20 -4.19
N ILE A 42 3.59 7.70 -3.61
CA ILE A 42 4.19 8.27 -2.40
C ILE A 42 5.05 9.52 -2.67
N GLU A 43 5.53 9.71 -3.90
CA GLU A 43 6.25 10.93 -4.28
C GLU A 43 5.36 12.18 -4.28
N GLU A 44 4.05 12.02 -4.45
CA GLU A 44 3.09 13.13 -4.37
C GLU A 44 2.92 13.58 -2.90
N PRO A 45 3.30 14.82 -2.54
CA PRO A 45 3.26 15.29 -1.14
C PRO A 45 1.86 15.24 -0.52
N LYS A 46 0.78 15.40 -1.31
CA LYS A 46 -0.60 15.26 -0.82
C LYS A 46 -0.87 13.83 -0.32
N ASN A 47 -0.41 12.83 -1.05
CA ASN A 47 -0.59 11.42 -0.69
C ASN A 47 0.23 11.06 0.53
N TRP A 48 1.47 11.57 0.64
CA TRP A 48 2.29 11.34 1.83
C TRP A 48 1.65 11.91 3.10
N LYS A 49 1.09 13.13 3.04
CA LYS A 49 0.32 13.72 4.16
C LYS A 49 -0.88 12.87 4.56
N CYS A 50 -1.57 12.28 3.57
CA CYS A 50 -2.69 11.38 3.82
C CYS A 50 -2.23 10.11 4.55
N ILE A 51 -1.14 9.49 4.08
CA ILE A 51 -0.52 8.31 4.73
C ILE A 51 -0.11 8.63 6.17
N GLU A 52 0.58 9.75 6.41
CA GLU A 52 1.00 10.16 7.75
C GLU A 52 -0.21 10.41 8.67
N HIS A 53 -1.26 11.06 8.17
CA HIS A 53 -2.48 11.27 8.94
C HIS A 53 -3.12 9.94 9.35
N PHE A 54 -3.26 9.02 8.40
CA PHE A 54 -3.85 7.71 8.63
C PHE A 54 -3.02 6.88 9.62
N ALA A 55 -1.69 6.87 9.48
CA ALA A 55 -0.79 6.18 10.40
C ALA A 55 -0.89 6.75 11.83
N ASN A 56 -0.93 8.09 11.96
CA ASN A 56 -1.11 8.75 13.26
C ASN A 56 -2.45 8.41 13.90
N TYR A 57 -3.51 8.28 13.12
CA TYR A 57 -4.82 7.86 13.62
C TYR A 57 -4.75 6.45 14.23
N LEU A 58 -4.21 5.48 13.50
CA LEU A 58 -4.07 4.09 13.96
C LEU A 58 -3.24 4.00 15.26
N LEU A 59 -2.11 4.72 15.31
CA LEU A 59 -1.23 4.74 16.48
C LEU A 59 -1.90 5.36 17.71
N LYS A 60 -2.61 6.48 17.54
CA LYS A 60 -3.31 7.16 18.64
C LYS A 60 -4.44 6.32 19.23
N ASN A 61 -5.12 5.53 18.39
CA ASN A 61 -6.24 4.69 18.82
C ASN A 61 -5.80 3.27 19.22
N GLY A 62 -4.51 2.91 19.08
CA GLY A 62 -4.02 1.56 19.36
C GLY A 62 -4.64 0.50 18.45
N GLN A 63 -5.04 0.87 17.23
CA GLN A 63 -5.76 0.00 16.31
C GLN A 63 -4.78 -0.82 15.47
N SER A 64 -4.83 -2.14 15.63
CA SER A 64 -4.18 -3.11 14.73
C SER A 64 -5.06 -3.51 13.55
N THR A 65 -6.37 -3.28 13.66
CA THR A 65 -7.37 -3.54 12.63
C THR A 65 -8.31 -2.35 12.57
N ILE A 66 -8.76 -2.00 11.36
CA ILE A 66 -9.70 -0.90 11.11
C ILE A 66 -10.76 -1.37 10.11
N SER A 67 -12.00 -0.92 10.28
CA SER A 67 -13.07 -1.20 9.32
C SER A 67 -12.87 -0.37 8.04
N CYS A 68 -13.48 -0.79 6.94
CA CYS A 68 -13.43 -0.02 5.69
C CYS A 68 -14.10 1.34 5.86
N GLU A 69 -15.22 1.39 6.59
CA GLU A 69 -16.01 2.60 6.82
C GLU A 69 -15.21 3.63 7.61
N GLU A 70 -14.57 3.20 8.70
CA GLU A 70 -13.74 4.05 9.53
C GLU A 70 -12.50 4.52 8.76
N ALA A 71 -11.87 3.64 7.99
CA ALA A 71 -10.76 4.01 7.13
C ALA A 71 -11.16 5.08 6.10
N SER A 72 -12.30 4.90 5.44
CA SER A 72 -12.86 5.89 4.51
C SER A 72 -13.10 7.23 5.19
N THR A 73 -13.73 7.27 6.37
CA THR A 73 -13.96 8.52 7.12
C THR A 73 -12.66 9.26 7.42
N VAL A 74 -11.59 8.55 7.80
CA VAL A 74 -10.28 9.19 8.07
C VAL A 74 -9.64 9.73 6.79
N LEU A 75 -9.82 9.05 5.66
CA LEU A 75 -9.21 9.40 4.38
C LEU A 75 -10.01 10.44 3.59
N GLU A 76 -11.33 10.56 3.79
CA GLU A 76 -12.23 11.44 3.04
C GLU A 76 -11.76 12.90 2.97
N GLN A 77 -11.21 13.43 4.08
CA GLN A 77 -10.69 14.81 4.13
C GLN A 77 -9.54 15.07 3.13
N PHE A 78 -8.89 14.03 2.60
CA PHE A 78 -7.83 14.12 1.60
C PHE A 78 -8.33 13.85 0.16
N LEU A 79 -9.53 13.31 0.01
CA LEU A 79 -10.12 12.97 -1.30
C LEU A 79 -10.86 14.16 -1.95
N VAL A 80 -11.32 15.13 -1.16
CA VAL A 80 -12.13 16.28 -1.64
C VAL A 80 -11.27 17.47 -2.07
N THR A 81 -10.19 17.25 -2.82
CA THR A 81 -9.36 18.36 -3.37
C THR A 81 -9.13 18.20 -4.85
#